data_AF-A0A1I9LKA1-F1
#
_entry.id   AF-A0A1I9LKA1-F1
#
_cell.length_a   1.000
_cell.length_b   1.000
_cell.length_c   1.000
_cell.angle_alpha   90.00
_cell.angle_beta   90.00
_cell.angle_gamma   90.00
#
_symmetry.space_group_name_H-M   'P 1'
#
loop_
_entity.id
_entity.type
_entity.pdbx_description
1 polymer ?
#
loop_
_entity_poly.entity_id
_entity_poly.type
_entity_poly.pdbx_seq_one_letter_code
_entity_poly.pdbx_strand_id
1 'polypeptide(L)' 'MANPNKQDVELNRTSLYWGFLLVFVLAVLFSSYIFN' A
#
# COMPACT_ATOMS: atom_id res chain seq x y z
N MET A 1 22.83 -21.99 8.31
CA MET A 1 21.48 -22.60 8.27
C MET A 1 20.52 -21.53 7.77
N ALA A 2 19.68 -21.83 6.79
CA ALA A 2 18.66 -20.88 6.32
C ALA A 2 17.53 -20.77 7.36
N ASN A 3 16.99 -19.56 7.59
CA ASN A 3 15.88 -19.35 8.51
C ASN A 3 14.63 -20.13 8.04
N PRO A 4 14.08 -21.07 8.83
CA PRO A 4 12.92 -21.87 8.43
C PRO A 4 11.63 -21.05 8.29
N ASN A 5 11.59 -19.81 8.81
CA ASN A 5 10.40 -18.95 8.79
C ASN A 5 10.38 -17.98 7.61
N LYS A 6 11.30 -18.10 6.65
CA LYS A 6 11.30 -17.20 5.49
C LYS A 6 10.12 -17.55 4.58
N GLN A 7 9.23 -16.59 4.37
CA GLN A 7 8.14 -16.67 3.40
C GLN A 7 8.25 -15.51 2.43
N ASP A 8 7.98 -15.77 1.14
CA ASP A 8 7.96 -14.74 0.12
C ASP A 8 6.59 -14.04 0.11
N VAL A 9 6.61 -12.75 -0.23
CA VAL A 9 5.39 -11.94 -0.32
C VAL A 9 4.96 -11.86 -1.77
N GLU A 10 3.70 -12.19 -2.04
CA GLU A 10 3.12 -12.05 -3.38
C GLU A 10 2.28 -10.78 -3.46
N LEU A 11 2.58 -9.94 -4.47
CA LEU A 11 1.77 -8.77 -4.81
C LEU A 11 1.37 -8.86 -6.28
N ASN A 12 0.08 -9.04 -6.53
CA ASN A 12 -0.45 -9.11 -7.89
C ASN A 12 -0.77 -7.71 -8.43
N ARG A 13 -0.90 -7.60 -9.76
CA ARG A 13 -1.18 -6.32 -10.44
C ARG A 13 -2.49 -5.68 -9.96
N THR A 14 -3.51 -6.49 -9.70
CA THR A 14 -4.82 -6.00 -9.25
C THR A 14 -4.72 -5.38 -7.86
N SER A 15 -4.07 -6.06 -6.91
CA SER A 15 -3.86 -5.52 -5.55
C SER A 15 -2.96 -4.30 -5.55
N LEU A 16 -1.99 -4.21 -6.46
CA LEU A 16 -1.18 -3.01 -6.67
C LEU A 16 -2.06 -1.80 -7.07
N TYR A 17 -2.96 -1.97 -8.03
CA TYR A 17 -3.86 -0.87 -8.44
C TYR A 17 -4.83 -0.46 -7.33
N TRP A 18 -5.38 -1.42 -6.58
CA TRP A 18 -6.22 -1.12 -5.41
C TRP A 18 -5.43 -0.35 -4.33
N GLY A 19 -4.17 -0.71 -4.13
CA GLY A 19 -3.26 0.00 -3.22
C GLY A 19 -3.05 1.45 -3.63
N PHE A 20 -2.71 1.71 -4.90
CA PHE A 20 -2.54 3.09 -5.38
C PHE A 20 -3.82 3.91 -5.33
N LEU A 21 -4.95 3.31 -5.70
CA LEU A 21 -6.25 3.97 -5.60
C LEU A 21 -6.53 4.40 -4.17
N LEU A 22 -6.35 3.49 -3.19
CA LEU A 22 -6.56 3.79 -1.78
C LEU A 22 -5.65 4.93 -1.31
N VAL A 23 -4.36 4.87 -1.62
CA VAL A 23 -3.39 5.91 -1.20
C VAL A 23 -3.75 7.27 -1.81
N PHE A 24 -4.11 7.36 -3.09
CA PHE A 24 -4.49 8.63 -3.71
C PHE A 24 -5.79 9.19 -3.15
N VAL A 25 -6.80 8.35 -2.91
CA VAL A 25 -8.07 8.79 -2.29
C VAL A 25 -7.80 9.35 -0.89
N LEU A 26 -7.01 8.65 -0.07
CA LEU A 26 -6.65 9.12 1.26
C LEU A 26 -5.83 10.42 1.21
N ALA A 27 -4.84 10.51 0.31
CA ALA A 27 -4.03 11.71 0.15
C ALA A 27 -4.90 12.93 -0.18
N VAL A 28 -5.83 12.79 -1.13
CA VAL A 28 -6.78 13.88 -1.49
C VAL A 28 -7.69 14.20 -0.31
N LEU A 29 -8.30 13.20 0.31
CA LEU A 29 -9.23 13.38 1.43
C LEU A 29 -8.58 14.09 2.62
N PHE A 30 -7.34 13.73 2.96
CA PHE A 30 -6.63 14.28 4.11
C PHE A 30 -5.80 15.53 3.80
N SER A 31 -5.58 15.87 2.52
CA SER A 31 -4.75 17.02 2.12
C SER A 31 -5.19 18.32 2.81
N SER A 32 -6.50 18.60 2.84
CA SER A 32 -7.04 19.81 3.47
C SER A 32 -6.78 19.89 4.97
N TYR A 33 -6.65 18.76 5.68
CA TYR A 33 -6.33 18.75 7.11
C TYR A 33 -4.83 18.91 7.38
N ILE A 34 -3.98 18.60 6.40
CA ILE A 34 -2.52 18.72 6.52
C ILE A 34 -2.03 20.11 6.11
N PHE A 35 -2.66 20.73 5.12
CA PHE A 35 -2.25 22.03 4.57
C PHE A 35 -2.98 23.26 5.16
N ASN A 36 -4.00 23.05 5.99
CA ASN A 36 -4.73 24.09 6.73
C ASN A 36 -4.36 24.05 8.21
#